data_AF-A0A1P8KQK0-F1
#
_entry.id   AF-A0A1P8KQK0-F1
#
_cell.length_a   1.000
_cell.length_b   1.000
_cell.length_c   1.000
_cell.angle_alpha   90.00
_cell.angle_beta   90.00
_cell.angle_gamma   90.00
#
_symmetry.space_group_name_H-M   'P 1'
#
loop_
_entity.id
_entity.type
_entity.pdbx_description
1 polymer ?
#
loop_
_entity_poly.entity_id
_entity_poly.type
_entity_poly.pdbx_seq_one_letter_code
_entity_poly.pdbx_strand_id
1 'polypeptide(L)'
;MKILLILFLSLGLFASDKHLSSDIRAEVFAQNLVDAGEYKKAKIFLAKAKAKYPKSESLWMFSATVAYELKDFDEAKINFIKTLEINPKNEQASAFKEIIAKQESALENKTLEDIFAYLNDKGIDFLSIFLAFLGGEIIARKYSKCRSIDERNIAKQFKFKDELTSSNIDRWAFATKNYICFRSAPSFCSFLHLLIVFLISCSLLIFFLLFELLSGVHLLSSIPLSHMGTSQLWIYILENFAIFVCITVFLQIWMYSSHLKDSSEKVEIELSQYLETLSSENKLDKLYELIKEFKELNISEESLISELLSDECKEKIRYFYR
;
A
#
# COMPACT_ATOMS: atom_id res chain seq x y z
N MET A 1 67.60 38.12 9.26
CA MET A 1 66.90 37.27 8.26
C MET A 1 65.37 37.28 8.39
N LYS A 2 64.77 37.38 9.59
CA LYS A 2 63.29 37.41 9.76
C LYS A 2 62.60 38.71 9.32
N ILE A 3 63.29 39.86 9.35
CA ILE A 3 62.74 41.16 8.92
C ILE A 3 62.63 41.27 7.38
N LEU A 4 63.55 40.62 6.65
CA LEU A 4 63.55 40.61 5.18
C LEU A 4 62.38 39.78 4.61
N LEU A 5 61.93 38.76 5.35
CA LEU A 5 60.83 37.89 4.97
C LEU A 5 59.45 38.56 5.16
N ILE A 6 59.33 39.44 6.18
CA ILE A 6 58.12 40.25 6.40
C ILE A 6 58.01 41.36 5.34
N LEU A 7 59.15 41.95 4.92
CA LEU A 7 59.19 42.91 3.83
C LEU A 7 58.78 42.28 2.47
N PHE A 8 59.25 41.07 2.17
CA PHE A 8 58.83 40.35 0.96
C PHE A 8 57.35 39.92 0.98
N LEU A 9 56.80 39.59 2.16
CA LEU A 9 55.36 39.34 2.32
C LEU A 9 54.50 40.60 2.16
N SER A 10 55.01 41.79 2.54
CA SER A 10 54.31 43.05 2.30
C SER A 10 54.42 43.58 0.87
N LEU A 11 55.49 43.23 0.13
CA LEU A 11 55.68 43.69 -1.25
C LEU A 11 54.91 42.85 -2.29
N GLY A 12 54.47 41.64 -1.95
CA GLY A 12 53.55 40.86 -2.80
C GLY A 12 52.11 41.41 -2.82
N LEU A 13 51.76 42.33 -1.91
CA LEU A 13 50.42 42.91 -1.77
C LEU A 13 50.19 44.18 -2.61
N PHE A 14 51.21 44.69 -3.31
CA PHE A 14 51.12 45.94 -4.09
C PHE A 14 51.42 45.76 -5.59
N ALA A 15 51.15 44.58 -6.16
CA ALA A 15 50.80 44.52 -7.58
C ALA A 15 49.39 45.08 -7.74
N SER A 16 49.28 46.41 -7.77
CA SER A 16 48.05 47.11 -8.12
C SER A 16 47.62 46.64 -9.51
N ASP A 17 46.67 45.71 -9.57
CA ASP A 17 46.03 45.31 -10.80
C ASP A 17 45.44 46.58 -11.44
N LYS A 18 46.05 47.04 -12.54
CA LYS A 18 45.73 48.32 -13.20
C LYS A 18 44.24 48.40 -13.54
N HIS A 19 43.58 47.25 -13.70
CA HIS A 19 42.16 47.12 -14.01
C HIS A 19 41.24 47.29 -12.79
N LEU A 20 41.77 47.16 -11.57
CA LEU A 20 41.04 47.41 -10.32
C LEU A 20 41.27 48.83 -9.78
N SER A 21 41.70 49.80 -10.60
CA SER A 21 41.93 51.17 -10.12
C SER A 21 40.63 51.95 -9.83
N SER A 22 39.54 51.61 -10.52
CA SER A 22 38.18 52.12 -10.29
C SER A 22 37.15 51.03 -10.58
N ASP A 23 35.94 51.20 -10.07
CA ASP A 23 34.78 50.34 -10.35
C ASP A 23 34.48 50.28 -11.85
N ILE A 24 34.38 51.42 -12.53
CA ILE A 24 34.12 51.49 -13.98
C ILE A 24 35.18 50.74 -14.78
N ARG A 25 36.47 50.87 -14.41
CA ARG A 25 37.54 50.16 -15.13
C ARG A 25 37.46 48.65 -14.89
N ALA A 26 37.10 48.24 -13.68
CA ALA A 26 36.90 46.83 -13.36
C ALA A 26 35.71 46.26 -14.13
N GLU A 27 34.61 47.01 -14.25
CA GLU A 27 33.43 46.63 -15.05
C GLU A 27 33.77 46.47 -16.53
N VAL A 28 34.43 47.46 -17.14
CA VAL A 28 34.82 47.41 -18.56
C VAL A 28 35.77 46.23 -18.82
N PHE A 29 36.73 45.98 -17.93
CA PHE A 29 37.65 44.87 -18.11
C PHE A 29 36.96 43.51 -17.94
N ALA A 30 36.06 43.38 -16.95
CA ALA A 30 35.25 42.19 -16.78
C ALA A 30 34.37 41.94 -18.02
N GLN A 31 33.70 42.97 -18.53
CA GLN A 31 32.88 42.87 -19.73
C GLN A 31 33.70 42.40 -20.93
N ASN A 32 34.88 42.99 -21.17
CA ASN A 32 35.75 42.56 -22.27
C ASN A 32 36.15 41.08 -22.16
N LEU A 33 36.37 40.56 -20.95
CA LEU A 33 36.68 39.14 -20.75
C LEU A 33 35.46 38.25 -21.03
N VAL A 34 34.27 38.69 -20.65
CA VAL A 34 33.01 37.98 -20.92
C VAL A 34 32.71 37.97 -22.41
N ASP A 35 32.79 39.11 -23.07
CA ASP A 35 32.54 39.28 -24.50
C ASP A 35 33.56 38.51 -25.35
N ALA A 36 34.80 38.38 -24.87
CA ALA A 36 35.83 37.55 -25.51
C ALA A 36 35.68 36.04 -25.24
N GLY A 37 34.68 35.61 -24.43
CA GLY A 37 34.48 34.22 -24.05
C GLY A 37 35.56 33.65 -23.11
N GLU A 38 36.40 34.50 -22.51
CA GLU A 38 37.46 34.09 -21.59
C GLU A 38 36.93 33.81 -20.17
N TYR A 39 35.86 33.02 -20.05
CA TYR A 39 35.07 32.83 -18.83
C TYR A 39 35.89 32.37 -17.61
N LYS A 40 36.91 31.53 -17.80
CA LYS A 40 37.80 31.10 -16.69
C LYS A 40 38.63 32.25 -16.11
N LYS A 41 39.17 33.11 -16.98
CA LYS A 41 39.93 34.30 -16.56
C LYS A 41 38.99 35.35 -15.98
N ALA A 42 37.81 35.52 -16.59
CA ALA A 42 36.74 36.38 -16.08
C ALA A 42 36.35 35.98 -14.64
N LYS A 43 36.13 34.68 -14.35
CA LYS A 43 35.79 34.19 -13.01
C LYS A 43 36.83 34.59 -11.96
N ILE A 44 38.12 34.41 -12.27
CA ILE A 44 39.23 34.77 -11.36
C ILE A 44 39.29 36.28 -11.13
N PHE A 45 39.16 37.08 -12.19
CA PHE A 45 39.19 38.54 -12.09
C PHE A 45 37.97 39.08 -11.32
N LEU A 46 36.77 38.60 -11.65
CA LEU A 46 35.51 38.99 -11.03
C LEU A 46 35.47 38.68 -9.54
N ALA A 47 36.07 37.58 -9.09
CA ALA A 47 36.21 37.30 -7.66
C ALA A 47 36.96 38.42 -6.92
N LYS A 48 38.06 38.93 -7.49
CA LYS A 48 38.83 40.05 -6.93
C LYS A 48 38.07 41.38 -7.06
N ALA A 49 37.43 41.61 -8.20
CA ALA A 49 36.71 42.84 -8.48
C ALA A 49 35.49 43.02 -7.57
N LYS A 50 34.67 41.97 -7.38
CA LYS A 50 33.52 41.98 -6.46
C LYS A 50 33.93 42.17 -5.00
N ALA A 51 35.07 41.60 -4.59
CA ALA A 51 35.59 41.81 -3.24
C ALA A 51 35.97 43.28 -2.99
N LYS A 52 36.51 43.97 -4.02
CA LYS A 52 36.89 45.39 -3.93
C LYS A 52 35.69 46.33 -4.12
N TYR A 53 34.74 45.97 -4.99
CA TYR A 53 33.58 46.77 -5.36
C TYR A 53 32.28 45.99 -5.17
N PRO A 54 31.91 45.66 -3.92
CA PRO A 54 30.78 44.76 -3.64
C PRO A 54 29.41 45.33 -3.99
N LYS A 55 29.31 46.64 -4.26
CA LYS A 55 28.06 47.33 -4.62
C LYS A 55 27.89 47.53 -6.13
N SER A 56 28.84 47.08 -6.95
CA SER A 56 28.70 47.17 -8.41
C SER A 56 27.78 46.08 -8.91
N GLU A 57 26.59 46.48 -9.38
CA GLU A 57 25.62 45.61 -10.04
C GLU A 57 26.23 44.86 -11.22
N SER A 58 26.95 45.57 -12.10
CA SER A 58 27.54 45.02 -13.31
C SER A 58 28.51 43.88 -13.02
N LEU A 59 29.35 44.01 -11.97
CA LEU A 59 30.30 42.95 -11.60
C LEU A 59 29.60 41.69 -11.10
N TRP A 60 28.50 41.82 -10.36
CA TRP A 60 27.68 40.67 -9.96
C TRP A 60 26.98 40.04 -11.16
N MET A 61 26.46 40.85 -12.07
CA MET A 61 25.82 40.40 -13.31
C MET A 61 26.80 39.63 -14.19
N PHE A 62 27.99 40.17 -14.48
CA PHE A 62 29.01 39.46 -15.26
C PHE A 62 29.45 38.17 -14.58
N SER A 63 29.55 38.14 -13.25
CA SER A 63 29.87 36.92 -12.52
C SER A 63 28.78 35.85 -12.63
N ALA A 64 27.52 36.27 -12.67
CA ALA A 64 26.39 35.37 -12.86
C ALA A 64 26.41 34.77 -14.27
N THR A 65 26.60 35.61 -15.30
CA THR A 65 26.74 35.17 -16.70
C THR A 65 27.91 34.20 -16.87
N VAL A 66 29.09 34.53 -16.31
CA VAL A 66 30.27 33.66 -16.36
C VAL A 66 30.01 32.30 -15.72
N ALA A 67 29.35 32.27 -14.55
CA ALA A 67 29.02 31.02 -13.88
C ALA A 67 28.01 30.19 -14.69
N TYR A 68 27.02 30.85 -15.30
CA TYR A 68 26.04 30.20 -16.17
C TYR A 68 26.70 29.56 -17.40
N GLU A 69 27.57 30.28 -18.10
CA GLU A 69 28.31 29.76 -19.27
C GLU A 69 29.26 28.61 -18.91
N LEU A 70 29.79 28.61 -17.68
CA LEU A 70 30.58 27.51 -17.13
C LEU A 70 29.72 26.34 -16.62
N LYS A 71 28.39 26.41 -16.74
CA LYS A 71 27.40 25.43 -16.23
C LYS A 71 27.43 25.24 -14.71
N ASP A 72 27.90 26.25 -13.99
CA ASP A 72 27.89 26.32 -12.53
C ASP A 72 26.62 27.05 -12.08
N PHE A 73 25.48 26.36 -12.19
CA PHE A 73 24.15 26.96 -12.03
C PHE A 73 23.89 27.44 -10.60
N ASP A 74 24.46 26.78 -9.59
CA ASP A 74 24.35 27.18 -8.19
C ASP A 74 25.04 28.53 -7.95
N GLU A 75 26.27 28.68 -8.44
CA GLU A 75 27.00 29.95 -8.35
C GLU A 75 26.34 31.04 -9.21
N ALA A 76 25.82 30.69 -10.38
CA ALA A 76 25.07 31.62 -11.24
C ALA A 76 23.84 32.17 -10.51
N LYS A 77 23.04 31.30 -9.88
CA LYS A 77 21.86 31.66 -9.10
C LYS A 77 22.19 32.63 -7.98
N ILE A 78 23.22 32.34 -7.19
CA ILE A 78 23.66 33.20 -6.09
C ILE A 78 24.05 34.58 -6.62
N ASN A 79 24.82 34.64 -7.71
CA ASN A 79 25.25 35.91 -8.29
C ASN A 79 24.06 36.70 -8.90
N PHE A 80 23.11 36.05 -9.58
CA PHE A 80 21.90 36.72 -10.08
C PHE A 80 21.03 37.28 -8.96
N ILE A 81 20.89 36.55 -7.84
CA ILE A 81 20.19 37.04 -6.64
C ILE A 81 20.90 38.29 -6.10
N LYS A 82 22.23 38.26 -6.01
CA LYS A 82 23.03 39.42 -5.57
C LYS A 82 22.86 40.63 -6.50
N THR A 83 22.78 40.42 -7.82
CA THR A 83 22.47 41.49 -8.78
C THR A 83 21.11 42.11 -8.48
N LEU A 84 20.07 41.30 -8.24
CA LEU A 84 18.72 41.78 -7.95
C LEU A 84 18.59 42.43 -6.56
N GLU A 85 19.39 42.02 -5.57
CA GLU A 85 19.47 42.70 -4.27
C GLU A 85 20.01 44.13 -4.40
N ILE A 86 20.95 44.37 -5.34
CA ILE A 86 21.52 45.69 -5.61
C ILE A 86 20.59 46.51 -6.50
N ASN A 87 20.07 45.92 -7.57
CA ASN A 87 19.12 46.54 -8.48
C ASN A 87 17.95 45.60 -8.79
N PRO A 88 16.81 45.75 -8.09
CA PRO A 88 15.63 44.92 -8.31
C PRO A 88 15.00 45.06 -9.70
N LYS A 89 15.37 46.08 -10.48
CA LYS A 89 14.84 46.34 -11.82
C LYS A 89 15.74 45.80 -12.94
N ASN A 90 16.78 45.04 -12.63
CA ASN A 90 17.62 44.41 -13.66
C ASN A 90 16.84 43.31 -14.38
N GLU A 91 16.38 43.61 -15.60
CA GLU A 91 15.56 42.70 -16.43
C GLU A 91 16.30 41.40 -16.77
N GLN A 92 17.61 41.47 -17.04
CA GLN A 92 18.41 40.31 -17.39
C GLN A 92 18.51 39.31 -16.22
N ALA A 93 18.84 39.81 -15.02
CA ALA A 93 18.92 38.97 -13.82
C ALA A 93 17.55 38.36 -13.46
N SER A 94 16.45 39.09 -13.67
CA SER A 94 15.10 38.56 -13.48
C SER A 94 14.78 37.43 -14.46
N ALA A 95 15.09 37.60 -15.75
CA ALA A 95 14.88 36.57 -16.76
C ALA A 95 15.67 35.29 -16.46
N PHE A 96 16.93 35.41 -16.04
CA PHE A 96 17.76 34.26 -15.69
C PHE A 96 17.30 33.54 -14.42
N LYS A 97 16.77 34.25 -13.43
CA LYS A 97 16.13 33.63 -12.24
C LYS A 97 14.97 32.73 -12.64
N GLU A 98 14.13 33.15 -13.59
CA GLU A 98 13.03 32.34 -14.10
C GLU A 98 13.51 31.11 -14.88
N ILE A 99 14.59 31.25 -15.67
CA ILE A 99 15.19 30.13 -16.40
C ILE A 99 15.72 29.06 -15.44
N ILE A 100 16.46 29.48 -14.41
CA ILE A 100 17.00 28.56 -13.39
C ILE A 100 15.86 27.87 -12.63
N ALA A 101 14.82 28.60 -12.23
CA ALA A 101 13.65 28.01 -11.56
C ALA A 101 12.92 26.99 -12.45
N LYS A 102 12.78 27.28 -13.75
CA LYS A 102 12.20 26.32 -14.72
C LYS A 102 13.05 25.06 -14.85
N GLN A 103 14.37 25.18 -14.90
CA GLN A 103 15.28 24.03 -14.99
C GLN A 103 15.24 23.16 -13.72
N GLU A 104 15.21 23.77 -12.53
CA GLU A 104 15.07 23.04 -11.26
C GLU A 104 13.74 22.28 -11.21
N SER A 105 12.63 22.94 -11.56
CA SER A 105 11.31 22.28 -11.60
C SER A 105 11.24 21.14 -12.62
N ALA A 106 11.89 21.29 -13.78
CA ALA A 106 11.95 20.24 -14.79
C ALA A 106 12.80 19.03 -14.35
N LEU A 107 13.90 19.28 -13.62
CA LEU A 107 14.75 18.22 -13.09
C LEU A 107 14.05 17.44 -11.98
N GLU A 108 13.39 18.13 -11.04
CA GLU A 108 12.58 17.50 -9.98
C GLU A 108 11.45 16.66 -10.57
N ASN A 109 10.71 17.19 -11.54
CA ASN A 109 9.63 16.46 -12.21
C ASN A 109 10.15 15.18 -12.89
N LYS A 110 11.29 15.27 -13.61
CA LYS A 110 11.90 14.10 -14.24
C LYS A 110 12.32 13.03 -13.22
N THR A 111 12.94 13.44 -12.11
CA THR A 111 13.32 12.50 -11.04
C THR A 111 12.10 11.85 -10.38
N LEU A 112 11.01 12.59 -10.20
CA LEU A 112 9.76 12.05 -9.68
C LEU A 112 9.14 11.07 -10.66
N GLU A 113 9.06 11.41 -11.95
CA GLU A 113 8.56 10.51 -13.00
C GLU A 113 9.37 9.21 -13.05
N ASP A 114 10.70 9.28 -13.00
CA ASP A 114 11.58 8.11 -13.00
C ASP A 114 11.36 7.24 -11.75
N ILE A 115 11.20 7.86 -10.57
CA ILE A 115 10.89 7.15 -9.31
C ILE A 115 9.50 6.50 -9.38
N PHE A 116 8.48 7.21 -9.87
CA PHE A 116 7.14 6.67 -10.02
C PHE A 116 7.10 5.54 -11.04
N ALA A 117 7.80 5.65 -12.17
CA ALA A 117 7.92 4.59 -13.15
C ALA A 117 8.57 3.33 -12.55
N TYR A 118 9.66 3.50 -11.79
CA TYR A 118 10.34 2.40 -11.12
C TYR A 118 9.47 1.74 -10.03
N LEU A 119 8.76 2.54 -9.22
CA LEU A 119 7.84 2.04 -8.19
C LEU A 119 6.64 1.33 -8.80
N ASN A 120 6.08 1.85 -9.90
CA ASN A 120 4.94 1.26 -10.58
C ASN A 120 5.32 -0.08 -11.25
N ASP A 121 6.50 -0.16 -11.86
CA ASP A 121 6.99 -1.36 -12.54
C ASP A 121 7.42 -2.45 -11.54
N LYS A 122 8.28 -2.12 -10.56
CA LYS A 122 8.91 -3.13 -9.68
C LYS A 122 8.38 -3.13 -8.26
N GLY A 123 7.98 -1.97 -7.77
CA GLY A 123 7.50 -1.81 -6.39
C GLY A 123 6.13 -2.45 -6.18
N ILE A 124 5.21 -2.25 -7.13
CA ILE A 124 3.86 -2.84 -7.06
C ILE A 124 3.91 -4.36 -7.22
N ASP A 125 4.73 -4.88 -8.13
CA ASP A 125 4.93 -6.33 -8.31
C ASP A 125 5.52 -6.98 -7.07
N PHE A 126 6.56 -6.38 -6.49
CA PHE A 126 7.14 -6.88 -5.24
C PHE A 126 6.15 -6.81 -4.07
N LEU A 127 5.44 -5.68 -3.91
CA LEU A 127 4.47 -5.48 -2.84
C LEU A 127 3.30 -6.46 -2.96
N SER A 128 2.79 -6.68 -4.18
CA SER A 128 1.69 -7.60 -4.43
C SER A 128 2.09 -9.05 -4.17
N ILE A 129 3.27 -9.50 -4.61
CA ILE A 129 3.79 -10.84 -4.28
C ILE A 129 4.00 -11.00 -2.78
N PHE A 130 4.60 -10.01 -2.12
CA PHE A 130 4.85 -10.04 -0.68
C PHE A 130 3.55 -10.09 0.14
N LEU A 131 2.56 -9.27 -0.22
CA LEU A 131 1.23 -9.28 0.39
C LEU A 131 0.47 -10.56 0.10
N ALA A 132 0.59 -11.13 -1.11
CA ALA A 132 -0.02 -12.41 -1.44
C ALA A 132 0.58 -13.55 -0.60
N PHE A 133 1.91 -13.55 -0.39
CA PHE A 133 2.59 -14.59 0.37
C PHE A 133 2.32 -14.48 1.87
N LEU A 134 2.53 -13.30 2.47
CA LEU A 134 2.26 -13.09 3.90
C LEU A 134 0.78 -13.13 4.21
N GLY A 135 -0.05 -12.48 3.38
CA GLY A 135 -1.49 -12.53 3.49
C GLY A 135 -1.97 -13.97 3.38
N GLY A 136 -1.53 -14.70 2.36
CA GLY A 136 -1.87 -16.11 2.15
C GLY A 136 -1.49 -17.00 3.32
N GLU A 137 -0.24 -16.91 3.82
CA GLU A 137 0.24 -17.75 4.92
C GLU A 137 -0.46 -17.42 6.26
N ILE A 138 -0.61 -16.13 6.59
CA ILE A 138 -1.29 -15.70 7.81
C ILE A 138 -2.76 -16.10 7.77
N ILE A 139 -3.43 -15.87 6.63
CA ILE A 139 -4.81 -16.29 6.41
C ILE A 139 -4.89 -17.81 6.56
N ALA A 140 -4.07 -18.60 5.86
CA ALA A 140 -4.11 -20.06 5.92
C ALA A 140 -3.89 -20.60 7.34
N ARG A 141 -2.87 -20.10 8.05
CA ARG A 141 -2.50 -20.57 9.40
C ARG A 141 -3.50 -20.18 10.48
N LYS A 142 -4.20 -19.06 10.31
CA LYS A 142 -5.25 -18.64 11.24
C LYS A 142 -6.62 -19.21 10.86
N TYR A 143 -6.92 -19.33 9.57
CA TYR A 143 -8.11 -20.00 9.07
C TYR A 143 -8.12 -21.48 9.48
N SER A 144 -6.96 -22.15 9.46
CA SER A 144 -6.85 -23.53 9.97
C SER A 144 -7.18 -23.66 11.46
N LYS A 145 -6.98 -22.60 12.26
CA LYS A 145 -7.41 -22.57 13.67
C LYS A 145 -8.90 -22.26 13.82
N CYS A 146 -9.48 -21.50 12.90
CA CYS A 146 -10.93 -21.31 12.82
C CYS A 146 -11.67 -22.61 12.46
N ARG A 147 -10.95 -23.66 12.03
CA ARG A 147 -11.51 -25.01 11.81
C ARG A 147 -12.10 -25.68 13.06
N SER A 148 -11.84 -25.18 14.27
CA SER A 148 -12.62 -25.60 15.47
C SER A 148 -14.11 -25.25 15.37
N ILE A 149 -14.50 -24.41 14.41
CA ILE A 149 -15.90 -24.21 14.01
C ILE A 149 -16.49 -25.50 13.41
N ASP A 150 -15.70 -26.39 12.78
CA ASP A 150 -16.18 -27.70 12.29
C ASP A 150 -16.67 -28.57 13.45
N GLU A 151 -15.90 -28.65 14.55
CA GLU A 151 -16.24 -29.45 15.74
C GLU A 151 -17.57 -28.99 16.37
N ARG A 152 -17.73 -27.67 16.56
CA ARG A 152 -18.99 -27.07 17.02
C ARG A 152 -20.14 -27.26 16.04
N ASN A 153 -19.86 -27.18 14.74
CA ASN A 153 -20.87 -27.34 13.71
C ASN A 153 -21.36 -28.79 13.66
N ILE A 154 -20.47 -29.78 13.79
CA ILE A 154 -20.85 -31.20 13.90
C ILE A 154 -21.74 -31.39 15.14
N ALA A 155 -21.36 -30.83 16.29
CA ALA A 155 -22.17 -30.97 17.50
C ALA A 155 -23.57 -30.36 17.37
N LYS A 156 -23.67 -29.18 16.75
CA LYS A 156 -24.96 -28.55 16.43
C LYS A 156 -25.74 -29.33 15.38
N GLN A 157 -25.10 -29.83 14.33
CA GLN A 157 -25.75 -30.65 13.31
C GLN A 157 -26.33 -31.91 13.92
N PHE A 158 -25.60 -32.56 14.83
CA PHE A 158 -26.10 -33.73 15.56
C PHE A 158 -27.32 -33.38 16.43
N LYS A 159 -27.26 -32.26 17.17
CA LYS A 159 -28.41 -31.80 17.98
C LYS A 159 -29.67 -31.57 17.15
N PHE A 160 -29.51 -30.93 15.99
CA PHE A 160 -30.61 -30.46 15.15
C PHE A 160 -30.84 -31.38 13.94
N LYS A 161 -30.36 -32.63 13.97
CA LYS A 161 -30.42 -33.57 12.84
C LYS A 161 -31.85 -33.81 12.35
N ASP A 162 -32.81 -33.91 13.28
CA ASP A 162 -34.21 -34.16 12.96
C ASP A 162 -34.86 -32.93 12.29
N GLU A 163 -34.46 -31.72 12.70
CA GLU A 163 -34.88 -30.46 12.05
C GLU A 163 -34.23 -30.30 10.67
N LEU A 164 -32.98 -30.74 10.50
CA LEU A 164 -32.26 -30.65 9.22
C LEU A 164 -32.83 -31.60 8.16
N THR A 165 -33.34 -32.75 8.57
CA THR A 165 -33.91 -33.76 7.66
C THR A 165 -35.34 -33.44 7.22
N SER A 166 -36.11 -32.67 8.01
CA SER A 166 -37.53 -32.46 7.80
C SER A 166 -37.88 -31.50 6.65
N SER A 167 -37.13 -30.39 6.47
CA SER A 167 -37.50 -29.33 5.53
C SER A 167 -36.31 -28.57 4.94
N ASN A 168 -36.44 -28.13 3.68
CA ASN A 168 -35.46 -27.22 3.06
C ASN A 168 -35.41 -25.86 3.80
N ILE A 169 -36.55 -25.38 4.30
CA ILE A 169 -36.64 -24.05 4.93
C ILE A 169 -35.87 -24.04 6.25
N ASP A 170 -36.02 -25.08 7.06
CA ASP A 170 -35.33 -25.21 8.34
C ASP A 170 -33.81 -25.34 8.15
N ARG A 171 -33.37 -26.02 7.08
CA ARG A 171 -31.96 -26.03 6.67
C ARG A 171 -31.43 -24.64 6.32
N TRP A 172 -32.19 -23.85 5.55
CA TRP A 172 -31.81 -22.47 5.24
C TRP A 172 -31.80 -21.57 6.48
N ALA A 173 -32.77 -21.72 7.38
CA ALA A 173 -32.81 -20.99 8.64
C ALA A 173 -31.62 -21.38 9.54
N PHE A 174 -31.28 -22.67 9.61
CA PHE A 174 -30.11 -23.15 10.35
C PHE A 174 -28.81 -22.64 9.72
N ALA A 175 -28.69 -22.70 8.39
CA ALA A 175 -27.53 -22.23 7.65
C ALA A 175 -27.31 -20.74 7.87
N THR A 176 -28.34 -19.91 7.68
CA THR A 176 -28.27 -18.45 7.90
C THR A 176 -27.92 -18.10 9.34
N LYS A 177 -28.56 -18.74 10.33
CA LYS A 177 -28.30 -18.50 11.76
C LYS A 177 -26.87 -18.86 12.17
N ASN A 178 -26.32 -19.95 11.64
CA ASN A 178 -24.96 -20.39 12.00
C ASN A 178 -23.88 -19.71 11.15
N TYR A 179 -24.15 -19.38 9.90
CA TYR A 179 -23.21 -18.74 8.99
C TYR A 179 -23.06 -17.24 9.29
N ILE A 180 -24.17 -16.53 9.51
CA ILE A 180 -24.20 -15.07 9.72
C ILE A 180 -24.04 -14.73 11.22
N CYS A 181 -23.66 -15.68 12.07
CA CYS A 181 -23.68 -15.47 13.52
C CYS A 181 -22.60 -14.46 13.97
N PHE A 182 -22.95 -13.17 13.90
CA PHE A 182 -22.32 -12.09 14.65
C PHE A 182 -22.60 -12.34 16.13
N ARG A 183 -21.74 -13.13 16.77
CA ARG A 183 -21.70 -13.16 18.23
C ARG A 183 -21.40 -11.75 18.73
N SER A 184 -21.83 -11.43 19.95
CA SER A 184 -21.74 -10.11 20.59
C SER A 184 -20.34 -9.49 20.67
N ALA A 185 -19.28 -10.24 20.37
CA ALA A 185 -17.95 -9.72 20.15
C ALA A 185 -17.40 -10.25 18.80
N PRO A 186 -16.85 -9.38 17.93
CA PRO A 186 -16.24 -9.80 16.68
C PRO A 186 -15.02 -10.66 17.00
N SER A 187 -15.13 -11.96 16.79
CA SER A 187 -13.99 -12.86 16.86
C SER A 187 -13.06 -12.60 15.66
N PHE A 188 -11.76 -12.89 15.81
CA PHE A 188 -10.82 -12.84 14.69
C PHE A 188 -11.30 -13.70 13.50
N CYS A 189 -11.96 -14.83 13.76
CA CYS A 189 -12.52 -15.69 12.73
C CYS A 189 -13.69 -15.04 11.98
N SER A 190 -14.56 -14.29 12.69
CA SER A 190 -15.64 -13.53 12.05
C SER A 190 -15.10 -12.43 11.14
N PHE A 191 -14.05 -11.73 11.58
CA PHE A 191 -13.35 -10.74 10.73
C PHE A 191 -12.73 -11.40 9.49
N LEU A 192 -12.07 -12.54 9.67
CA LEU A 192 -11.45 -13.26 8.56
C LEU A 192 -12.48 -13.76 7.53
N HIS A 193 -13.64 -14.23 7.99
CA HIS A 193 -14.75 -14.57 7.10
C HIS A 193 -15.24 -13.35 6.32
N LEU A 194 -15.47 -12.21 6.97
CA LEU A 194 -15.87 -10.97 6.30
C LEU A 194 -14.82 -10.52 5.27
N LEU A 195 -13.54 -10.65 5.60
CA LEU A 195 -12.44 -10.34 4.68
C LEU A 195 -12.46 -11.28 3.45
N ILE A 196 -12.68 -12.58 3.65
CA ILE A 196 -12.79 -13.55 2.54
C ILE A 196 -13.99 -13.20 1.65
N VAL A 197 -15.16 -12.91 2.24
CA VAL A 197 -16.34 -12.46 1.49
C VAL A 197 -16.01 -11.22 0.68
N PHE A 198 -15.43 -10.21 1.33
CA PHE A 198 -15.03 -8.96 0.71
C PHE A 198 -14.10 -9.19 -0.50
N LEU A 199 -13.05 -10.00 -0.32
CA LEU A 199 -12.07 -10.30 -1.39
C LEU A 199 -12.71 -11.04 -2.57
N ILE A 200 -13.58 -12.02 -2.31
CA ILE A 200 -14.32 -12.73 -3.36
C ILE A 200 -15.23 -11.76 -4.11
N SER A 201 -15.97 -10.91 -3.39
CA SER A 201 -16.88 -9.91 -4.00
C SER A 201 -16.11 -8.88 -4.83
N CYS A 202 -14.97 -8.38 -4.36
CA CYS A 202 -14.09 -7.51 -5.14
C CYS A 202 -13.59 -8.20 -6.42
N SER A 203 -13.20 -9.48 -6.33
CA SER A 203 -12.70 -10.23 -7.48
C SER A 203 -13.78 -10.44 -8.55
N LEU A 204 -15.00 -10.80 -8.12
CA LEU A 204 -16.15 -10.93 -9.01
C LEU A 204 -16.54 -9.60 -9.65
N LEU A 205 -16.51 -8.50 -8.88
CA LEU A 205 -16.78 -7.16 -9.39
C LEU A 205 -15.76 -6.74 -10.44
N ILE A 206 -14.45 -6.94 -10.19
CA ILE A 206 -13.40 -6.61 -11.17
C ILE A 206 -13.60 -7.41 -12.45
N PHE A 207 -13.86 -8.71 -12.34
CA PHE A 207 -14.13 -9.56 -13.50
C PHE A 207 -15.36 -9.07 -14.28
N PHE A 208 -16.44 -8.70 -13.59
CA PHE A 208 -17.66 -8.16 -14.19
C PHE A 208 -17.41 -6.84 -14.92
N LEU A 209 -16.70 -5.89 -14.29
CA LEU A 209 -16.36 -4.60 -14.91
C LEU A 209 -15.46 -4.78 -16.14
N LEU A 210 -14.50 -5.70 -16.09
CA LEU A 210 -13.67 -6.06 -17.24
C LEU A 210 -14.51 -6.68 -18.37
N PHE A 211 -15.47 -7.55 -18.02
CA PHE A 211 -16.38 -8.16 -18.99
C PHE A 211 -17.27 -7.11 -19.66
N GLU A 212 -17.89 -6.19 -18.92
CA GLU A 212 -18.68 -5.09 -19.51
C GLU A 212 -17.82 -4.20 -20.41
N LEU A 213 -16.60 -3.88 -19.98
CA LEU A 213 -15.67 -3.06 -20.76
C LEU A 213 -15.26 -3.74 -22.08
N LEU A 214 -14.95 -5.04 -22.05
CA LEU A 214 -14.50 -5.79 -23.22
C LEU A 214 -15.64 -6.15 -24.18
N SER A 215 -16.82 -6.48 -23.65
CA SER A 215 -17.99 -6.86 -24.46
C SER A 215 -18.72 -5.65 -25.04
N GLY A 216 -18.53 -4.45 -24.46
CA GLY A 216 -19.31 -3.26 -24.80
C GLY A 216 -20.77 -3.35 -24.38
N VAL A 217 -21.15 -4.38 -23.62
CA VAL A 217 -22.50 -4.56 -23.07
C VAL A 217 -22.61 -3.80 -21.76
N HIS A 218 -23.73 -3.12 -21.57
CA HIS A 218 -24.07 -2.39 -20.34
C HIS A 218 -25.22 -3.15 -19.66
N LEU A 219 -24.90 -4.02 -18.70
CA LEU A 219 -25.89 -4.89 -18.05
C LEU A 219 -26.63 -4.17 -16.92
N LEU A 220 -25.90 -3.37 -16.13
CA LEU A 220 -26.43 -2.72 -14.93
C LEU A 220 -26.44 -1.19 -15.02
N SER A 221 -25.94 -0.61 -16.10
CA SER A 221 -25.96 0.84 -16.36
C SER A 221 -26.72 1.21 -17.64
N SER A 222 -27.28 2.43 -17.65
CA SER A 222 -27.84 3.04 -18.86
C SER A 222 -26.79 3.77 -19.72
N ILE A 223 -25.62 4.06 -19.14
CA ILE A 223 -24.51 4.76 -19.79
C ILE A 223 -23.35 3.77 -19.93
N PRO A 224 -22.70 3.66 -21.10
CA PRO A 224 -21.53 2.81 -21.25
C PRO A 224 -20.38 3.29 -20.37
N LEU A 225 -19.64 2.34 -19.76
CA LEU A 225 -18.53 2.64 -18.83
C LEU A 225 -17.49 3.60 -19.42
N SER A 226 -17.24 3.52 -20.73
CA SER A 226 -16.28 4.38 -21.45
C SER A 226 -16.69 5.87 -21.50
N HIS A 227 -17.95 6.19 -21.23
CA HIS A 227 -18.47 7.55 -21.23
C HIS A 227 -18.81 8.08 -19.84
N MET A 228 -18.62 7.27 -18.78
CA MET A 228 -18.86 7.72 -17.41
C MET A 228 -17.75 8.64 -16.93
N GLY A 229 -18.14 9.75 -16.28
CA GLY A 229 -17.19 10.56 -15.51
C GLY A 229 -16.69 9.81 -14.27
N THR A 230 -15.57 10.25 -13.69
CA THR A 230 -14.95 9.60 -12.51
C THR A 230 -15.92 9.46 -11.33
N SER A 231 -16.71 10.49 -11.04
CA SER A 231 -17.71 10.45 -9.95
C SER A 231 -18.84 9.45 -10.23
N GLN A 232 -19.30 9.33 -11.47
CA GLN A 232 -20.35 8.39 -11.84
C GLN A 232 -19.85 6.94 -11.76
N LEU A 233 -18.60 6.73 -12.19
CA LEU A 233 -17.94 5.44 -12.12
C LEU A 233 -17.80 4.96 -10.66
N TRP A 234 -17.43 5.85 -9.72
CA TRP A 234 -17.34 5.48 -8.30
C TRP A 234 -18.69 5.06 -7.69
N ILE A 235 -19.77 5.79 -8.00
CA ILE A 235 -21.12 5.44 -7.54
C ILE A 235 -21.52 4.07 -8.12
N TYR A 236 -21.31 3.88 -9.42
CA TYR A 236 -21.58 2.62 -10.10
C TYR A 236 -20.81 1.45 -9.48
N ILE A 237 -19.51 1.61 -9.23
CA ILE A 237 -18.68 0.59 -8.58
C ILE A 237 -19.21 0.26 -7.19
N LEU A 238 -19.59 1.26 -6.38
CA LEU A 238 -20.09 1.06 -5.03
C LEU A 238 -21.44 0.32 -5.00
N GLU A 239 -22.38 0.69 -5.87
CA GLU A 239 -23.68 0.04 -5.99
C GLU A 239 -23.54 -1.42 -6.42
N ASN A 240 -22.72 -1.67 -7.44
CA ASN A 240 -22.43 -3.04 -7.89
C ASN A 240 -21.70 -3.84 -6.82
N PHE A 241 -20.76 -3.23 -6.10
CA PHE A 241 -20.05 -3.89 -5.01
C PHE A 241 -21.02 -4.45 -3.96
N ALA A 242 -22.02 -3.66 -3.55
CA ALA A 242 -23.04 -4.12 -2.61
C ALA A 242 -23.83 -5.33 -3.16
N ILE A 243 -24.19 -5.32 -4.45
CA ILE A 243 -24.86 -6.44 -5.11
C ILE A 243 -23.98 -7.70 -5.09
N PHE A 244 -22.70 -7.57 -5.45
CA PHE A 244 -21.76 -8.70 -5.45
C PHE A 244 -21.51 -9.26 -4.05
N VAL A 245 -21.50 -8.42 -3.01
CA VAL A 245 -21.45 -8.88 -1.61
C VAL A 245 -22.68 -9.71 -1.28
N CYS A 246 -23.89 -9.23 -1.61
CA CYS A 246 -25.13 -9.98 -1.41
C CYS A 246 -25.13 -11.33 -2.15
N ILE A 247 -24.70 -11.35 -3.41
CA ILE A 247 -24.58 -12.58 -4.22
C ILE A 247 -23.58 -13.54 -3.58
N THR A 248 -22.42 -13.04 -3.16
CA THR A 248 -21.36 -13.87 -2.55
C THR A 248 -21.84 -14.52 -1.26
N VAL A 249 -22.47 -13.75 -0.37
CA VAL A 249 -23.05 -14.27 0.88
C VAL A 249 -24.15 -15.29 0.59
N PHE A 250 -25.04 -15.01 -0.38
CA PHE A 250 -26.08 -15.94 -0.78
C PHE A 250 -25.51 -17.27 -1.31
N LEU A 251 -24.52 -17.21 -2.21
CA LEU A 251 -23.85 -18.41 -2.75
C LEU A 251 -23.18 -19.22 -1.65
N GLN A 252 -22.53 -18.58 -0.69
CA GLN A 252 -21.89 -19.27 0.44
C GLN A 252 -22.90 -19.95 1.34
N ILE A 253 -24.01 -19.28 1.67
CA ILE A 253 -25.10 -19.88 2.46
C ILE A 253 -25.73 -21.04 1.69
N TRP A 254 -25.92 -20.90 0.37
CA TRP A 254 -26.45 -21.96 -0.47
C TRP A 254 -25.53 -23.18 -0.50
N MET A 255 -24.22 -22.97 -0.72
CA MET A 255 -23.21 -24.04 -0.68
C MET A 255 -23.19 -24.74 0.68
N TYR A 256 -23.22 -23.95 1.77
CA TYR A 256 -23.27 -24.49 3.13
C TYR A 256 -24.56 -25.30 3.37
N SER A 257 -25.71 -24.80 2.93
CA SER A 257 -27.01 -25.50 3.03
C SER A 257 -27.04 -26.80 2.20
N SER A 258 -26.43 -26.80 1.01
CA SER A 258 -26.28 -28.00 0.20
C SER A 258 -25.40 -29.03 0.89
N HIS A 259 -24.29 -28.61 1.49
CA HIS A 259 -23.42 -29.50 2.25
C HIS A 259 -24.12 -30.09 3.49
N LEU A 260 -24.93 -29.29 4.18
CA LEU A 260 -25.73 -29.74 5.31
C LEU A 260 -26.74 -30.84 4.94
N LYS A 261 -27.30 -30.79 3.73
CA LYS A 261 -28.22 -31.85 3.26
C LYS A 261 -27.52 -33.20 3.22
N ASP A 262 -26.37 -33.25 2.55
CA ASP A 262 -25.61 -34.49 2.38
C ASP A 262 -25.05 -34.99 3.72
N SER A 263 -24.63 -34.07 4.59
CA SER A 263 -24.18 -34.37 5.95
C SER A 263 -25.32 -34.92 6.81
N SER A 264 -26.51 -34.31 6.80
CA SER A 264 -27.64 -34.67 7.70
C SER A 264 -28.02 -36.15 7.68
N GLU A 265 -27.92 -36.81 6.52
CA GLU A 265 -28.21 -38.24 6.36
C GLU A 265 -27.12 -39.14 6.96
N LYS A 266 -25.92 -38.60 7.17
CA LYS A 266 -24.71 -39.31 7.60
C LYS A 266 -24.10 -38.77 8.89
N VAL A 267 -24.70 -37.75 9.53
CA VAL A 267 -24.12 -37.07 10.70
C VAL A 267 -23.72 -38.04 11.79
N GLU A 268 -24.56 -39.03 12.09
CA GLU A 268 -24.27 -40.01 13.14
C GLU A 268 -23.02 -40.85 12.82
N ILE A 269 -22.88 -41.27 11.56
CA ILE A 269 -21.75 -42.06 11.08
C ILE A 269 -20.48 -41.19 11.07
N GLU A 270 -20.57 -39.97 10.52
CA GLU A 270 -19.45 -39.03 10.46
C GLU A 270 -18.98 -38.62 11.86
N LEU A 271 -19.92 -38.34 12.78
CA LEU A 271 -19.61 -38.03 14.16
C LEU A 271 -18.95 -39.22 14.85
N SER A 272 -19.50 -40.43 14.69
CA SER A 272 -18.92 -41.64 15.30
C SER A 272 -17.50 -41.89 14.79
N GLN A 273 -17.27 -41.79 13.48
CA GLN A 273 -15.94 -41.91 12.88
C GLN A 273 -14.97 -40.82 13.37
N TYR A 274 -15.46 -39.60 13.54
CA TYR A 274 -14.65 -38.48 14.01
C TYR A 274 -14.24 -38.66 15.49
N LEU A 275 -15.18 -39.05 16.35
CA LEU A 275 -14.91 -39.38 17.76
C LEU A 275 -13.92 -40.54 17.89
N GLU A 276 -14.09 -41.58 17.09
CA GLU A 276 -13.19 -42.74 17.05
C GLU A 276 -11.78 -42.32 16.61
N THR A 277 -11.67 -41.45 15.60
CA THR A 277 -10.39 -40.91 15.13
C THR A 277 -9.69 -40.08 16.21
N LEU A 278 -10.41 -39.18 16.89
CA LEU A 278 -9.84 -38.39 17.99
C LEU A 278 -9.38 -39.26 19.15
N SER A 279 -10.14 -40.32 19.47
CA SER A 279 -9.80 -41.28 20.52
C SER A 279 -8.55 -42.10 20.18
N SER A 280 -8.51 -42.69 18.97
CA SER A 280 -7.43 -43.58 18.52
C SER A 280 -6.11 -42.84 18.29
N GLU A 281 -6.16 -41.61 17.80
CA GLU A 281 -4.98 -40.73 17.67
C GLU A 281 -4.56 -40.07 19.01
N ASN A 282 -5.26 -40.39 20.10
CA ASN A 282 -5.02 -39.86 21.44
C ASN A 282 -5.04 -38.31 21.50
N LYS A 283 -5.88 -37.67 20.68
CA LYS A 283 -6.08 -36.21 20.65
C LYS A 283 -7.09 -35.78 21.73
N LEU A 284 -6.75 -36.07 22.98
CA LEU A 284 -7.65 -35.97 24.14
C LEU A 284 -8.16 -34.53 24.38
N ASP A 285 -7.34 -33.51 24.13
CA ASP A 285 -7.75 -32.11 24.32
C ASP A 285 -8.93 -31.73 23.42
N LYS A 286 -8.89 -32.16 22.16
CA LYS A 286 -9.97 -31.90 21.19
C LYS A 286 -11.22 -32.70 21.49
N LEU A 287 -11.04 -33.96 21.91
CA LEU A 287 -12.14 -34.81 22.33
C LEU A 287 -12.87 -34.18 23.54
N TYR A 288 -12.12 -33.65 24.50
CA TYR A 288 -12.66 -32.92 25.64
C TYR A 288 -13.41 -31.64 25.22
N GLU A 289 -12.84 -30.82 24.34
CA GLU A 289 -13.50 -29.61 23.82
C GLU A 289 -14.83 -29.95 23.13
N LEU A 290 -14.85 -31.00 22.29
CA LEU A 290 -16.06 -31.46 21.62
C LEU A 290 -17.13 -31.96 22.60
N ILE A 291 -16.73 -32.76 23.60
CA ILE A 291 -17.63 -33.25 24.66
C ILE A 291 -18.18 -32.11 25.50
N LYS A 292 -17.37 -31.10 25.79
CA LYS A 292 -17.83 -29.89 26.48
C LYS A 292 -18.90 -29.15 25.67
N GLU A 293 -18.72 -29.03 24.36
CA GLU A 293 -19.74 -28.42 23.49
C GLU A 293 -21.03 -29.26 23.45
N PHE A 294 -20.93 -30.61 23.45
CA PHE A 294 -22.10 -31.48 23.57
C PHE A 294 -22.86 -31.27 24.89
N LYS A 295 -22.14 -31.10 26.01
CA LYS A 295 -22.73 -30.74 27.30
C LYS A 295 -23.44 -29.38 27.25
N GLU A 296 -22.81 -28.35 26.69
CA GLU A 296 -23.41 -27.02 26.53
C GLU A 296 -24.68 -27.04 25.65
N LEU A 297 -24.74 -27.99 24.72
CA LEU A 297 -25.88 -28.24 23.86
C LEU A 297 -26.95 -29.15 24.48
N ASN A 298 -26.80 -29.59 25.73
CA ASN A 298 -27.69 -30.52 26.44
C ASN A 298 -27.86 -31.87 25.72
N ILE A 299 -26.82 -32.36 25.06
CA ILE A 299 -26.82 -33.70 24.45
C ILE A 299 -26.41 -34.72 25.52
N SER A 300 -27.21 -35.77 25.70
CA SER A 300 -26.96 -36.80 26.72
C SER A 300 -25.81 -37.72 26.30
N GLU A 301 -25.06 -38.22 27.29
CA GLU A 301 -24.00 -39.22 27.05
C GLU A 301 -24.53 -40.44 26.28
N GLU A 302 -25.70 -40.94 26.67
CA GLU A 302 -26.35 -42.10 26.06
C GLU A 302 -26.64 -41.90 24.56
N SER A 303 -26.97 -40.66 24.15
CA SER A 303 -27.23 -40.36 22.75
C SER A 303 -25.97 -40.35 21.88
N LEU A 304 -24.79 -40.15 22.49
CA LEU A 304 -23.50 -40.14 21.78
C LEU A 304 -22.86 -41.52 21.71
N ILE A 305 -23.14 -42.40 22.68
CA ILE A 305 -22.64 -43.77 22.71
C ILE A 305 -23.40 -44.58 21.65
N SER A 306 -22.93 -44.48 20.40
CA SER A 306 -23.41 -45.31 19.30
C SER A 306 -22.79 -46.71 19.35
N GLU A 307 -23.46 -47.68 18.73
CA GLU A 307 -22.91 -49.02 18.54
C GLU A 307 -21.64 -49.02 17.68
N LEU A 308 -21.41 -47.95 16.91
CA LEU A 308 -20.28 -47.81 15.99
C LEU A 308 -18.96 -47.44 16.70
N LEU A 309 -18.99 -47.03 17.98
CA LEU A 309 -17.80 -46.65 18.73
C LEU A 309 -17.14 -47.86 19.40
N SER A 310 -15.79 -47.86 19.45
CA SER A 310 -15.04 -48.85 20.22
C SER A 310 -15.27 -48.68 21.72
N ASP A 311 -15.10 -49.75 22.51
CA ASP A 311 -15.27 -49.69 23.96
C ASP A 311 -14.27 -48.73 24.62
N GLU A 312 -13.05 -48.64 24.10
CA GLU A 312 -12.05 -47.67 24.55
C GLU A 312 -12.50 -46.22 24.30
N CYS A 313 -13.05 -45.94 23.12
CA CYS A 313 -13.59 -44.62 22.80
C CYS A 313 -14.76 -44.27 23.74
N LYS A 314 -15.67 -45.23 23.97
CA LYS A 314 -16.80 -45.07 24.90
C LYS A 314 -16.31 -44.71 26.30
N GLU A 315 -15.34 -45.43 26.85
CA GLU A 315 -14.78 -45.15 28.17
C GLU A 315 -14.17 -43.75 28.28
N LYS A 316 -13.41 -43.30 27.28
CA LYS A 316 -12.85 -41.94 27.24
C LYS A 316 -13.97 -40.88 27.20
N ILE A 317 -15.02 -41.11 26.41
CA ILE A 317 -16.18 -40.22 26.37
C ILE A 317 -16.85 -40.15 27.73
N ARG A 318 -17.12 -41.29 28.39
CA ARG A 318 -17.71 -41.34 29.74
C ARG A 318 -16.86 -40.58 30.76
N TYR A 319 -15.54 -40.73 30.68
CA TYR A 319 -14.61 -40.03 31.56
C TYR A 319 -14.73 -38.51 31.45
N PHE A 320 -14.77 -37.97 30.23
CA PHE A 320 -14.96 -36.53 30.01
C PHE A 320 -16.40 -36.05 30.25
N TYR A 321 -17.38 -36.96 30.23
CA TYR A 321 -18.78 -36.66 30.56
C TYR A 321 -19.05 -36.53 32.06
N ARG A 322 -18.28 -37.21 32.90
CA ARG A 322 -18.29 -37.02 34.36
C ARG A 322 -17.72 -35.66 34.76
#